data_AF-A0A6P3X6E4-F1
#
_entry.id   AF-A0A6P3X6E4-F1
#
_cell.length_a   1.000
_cell.length_b   1.000
_cell.length_c   1.000
_cell.angle_alpha   90.00
_cell.angle_beta   90.00
_cell.angle_gamma   90.00
#
_symmetry.space_group_name_H-M   'P 1'
#
loop_
_entity.id
_entity.type
_entity.pdbx_description
1 polymer ?
#
loop_
_entity_poly.entity_id
_entity_poly.type
_entity_poly.pdbx_seq_one_letter_code
_entity_poly.pdbx_strand_id
1 'polypeptide(L)'
;MAVFGLVSAVAGFVKVRYLIDKAIIDNMVFRAHYRVTSAILFACCIIVTANNLIGDPINCVSDGGVQPHVLNTYCWITYTFTLPRNSAKPVGTHVAHPGLGGDYGEKRFHSYYQWVPFMLFFQGVLFYVPHWMWKQWEEGKVRMISEGMRGAMVETKQERQAKTDRLVQYIIETLHLHNSYAAGYFFCEALNFVNVVGNIFFVDTFLGGAFLTYGTDVVKFSNLNQEQRSDPMVEVFPRVTKCTFHKFGASGSIQKFDALCVLALNILNEKIYIFLWFWFIILAAITGLALLYSMAVVLLPSTRETILRKRFKFGTPTIVSGLIRKTQVGDFLLLHLLGQNMNIMAFNEMLEELCRRLQFGSSSGASPTSVPSAPSTLEMSPMYPEIEKYAKDTEI
;
A
#
# COMPACT_ATOMS: atom_id res chain seq x y z
N MET A 1 26.61 11.05 -3.45
CA MET A 1 26.46 9.58 -3.61
C MET A 1 25.26 9.02 -2.84
N ALA A 2 25.11 9.28 -1.53
CA ALA A 2 24.00 8.72 -0.72
C ALA A 2 22.58 9.14 -1.18
N VAL A 3 22.37 10.42 -1.50
CA VAL A 3 21.06 10.94 -1.96
C VAL A 3 20.63 10.31 -3.29
N PHE A 4 21.56 10.11 -4.23
CA PHE A 4 21.28 9.42 -5.50
C PHE A 4 20.88 7.95 -5.29
N GLY A 5 21.50 7.26 -4.34
CA GLY A 5 21.11 5.90 -3.95
C GLY A 5 19.69 5.83 -3.38
N LEU A 6 19.32 6.78 -2.51
CA LEU A 6 17.97 6.88 -1.94
C LEU A 6 16.90 7.21 -2.99
N VAL A 7 17.18 8.14 -3.91
CA VAL A 7 16.26 8.49 -5.00
C VAL A 7 16.07 7.31 -5.97
N SER A 8 17.14 6.55 -6.25
CA SER A 8 17.07 5.33 -7.06
C SER A 8 16.19 4.25 -6.43
N ALA A 9 16.23 4.10 -5.09
CA ALA A 9 15.37 3.17 -4.37
C ALA A 9 13.87 3.54 -4.50
N VAL A 10 13.53 4.83 -4.40
CA VAL A 10 12.15 5.31 -4.62
C VAL A 10 11.70 5.15 -6.08
N ALA A 11 12.61 5.38 -7.04
CA ALA A 11 12.32 5.12 -8.46
C ALA A 11 12.00 3.64 -8.73
N GLY A 12 12.48 2.71 -7.90
CA GLY A 12 12.09 1.29 -7.94
C GLY A 12 10.61 1.04 -7.65
N PHE A 13 9.98 1.85 -6.79
CA PHE A 13 8.53 1.77 -6.52
C PHE A 13 7.69 2.35 -7.66
N VAL A 14 8.23 3.31 -8.41
CA VAL A 14 7.56 4.02 -9.52
C VAL A 14 7.84 3.37 -10.88
N LYS A 15 8.91 2.59 -11.03
CA LYS A 15 9.25 1.92 -12.30
C LYS A 15 8.15 0.93 -12.73
N VAL A 16 7.28 1.41 -13.63
CA VAL A 16 6.24 0.68 -14.37
C VAL A 16 6.84 -0.36 -15.33
N ARG A 17 8.16 -0.37 -15.56
CA ARG A 17 8.77 -0.89 -16.80
C ARG A 17 9.23 -2.36 -16.81
N TYR A 18 8.70 -3.24 -15.95
CA TYR A 18 8.91 -4.70 -16.04
C TYR A 18 7.61 -5.50 -15.79
N LEU A 19 6.50 -5.03 -16.35
CA LEU A 19 5.16 -5.61 -16.13
C LEU A 19 4.73 -6.66 -17.16
N ILE A 20 5.56 -7.01 -18.14
CA ILE A 20 5.14 -7.95 -19.18
C ILE A 20 5.04 -9.39 -18.63
N ASP A 21 5.86 -9.78 -17.64
CA ASP A 21 5.88 -11.15 -17.10
C ASP A 21 5.37 -11.31 -15.66
N LYS A 22 4.97 -10.23 -14.99
CA LYS A 22 4.55 -10.32 -13.57
C LYS A 22 3.04 -10.49 -13.44
N ALA A 23 2.66 -11.57 -12.75
CA ALA A 23 1.28 -11.84 -12.36
C ALA A 23 0.62 -10.65 -11.66
N ILE A 24 -0.55 -10.26 -12.15
CA ILE A 24 -1.45 -9.32 -11.48
C ILE A 24 -2.20 -10.10 -10.40
N ILE A 25 -1.74 -9.96 -9.16
CA ILE A 25 -2.36 -10.60 -7.99
C ILE A 25 -3.11 -9.58 -7.11
N ASP A 26 -3.18 -8.32 -7.54
CA ASP A 26 -3.63 -7.19 -6.74
C ASP A 26 -4.57 -6.24 -7.50
N ASN A 27 -5.44 -5.56 -6.76
CA ASN A 27 -6.32 -4.53 -7.30
C ASN A 27 -5.63 -3.15 -7.38
N MET A 28 -6.25 -2.23 -8.11
CA MET A 28 -5.75 -0.85 -8.24
C MET A 28 -5.58 -0.15 -6.89
N VAL A 29 -6.49 -0.45 -5.94
CA VAL A 29 -6.44 0.11 -4.58
C VAL A 29 -5.21 -0.36 -3.83
N PHE A 30 -4.87 -1.65 -3.85
CA PHE A 30 -3.62 -2.14 -3.27
C PHE A 30 -2.42 -1.36 -3.80
N ARG A 31 -2.33 -1.17 -5.12
CA ARG A 31 -1.23 -0.40 -5.74
C ARG A 31 -1.19 1.05 -5.28
N ALA A 32 -2.34 1.68 -5.03
CA ALA A 32 -2.39 3.03 -4.46
C ALA A 32 -1.78 3.08 -3.06
N HIS A 33 -1.95 2.04 -2.22
CA HIS A 33 -1.31 1.93 -0.90
C HIS A 33 0.20 1.66 -1.00
N TYR A 34 0.60 0.47 -1.46
CA TYR A 34 2.00 0.04 -1.33
C TYR A 34 2.96 0.61 -2.37
N ARG A 35 2.47 1.08 -3.53
CA ARG A 35 3.32 1.74 -4.53
C ARG A 35 3.24 3.24 -4.40
N VAL A 36 2.06 3.81 -4.60
CA VAL A 36 1.91 5.27 -4.71
C VAL A 36 2.11 5.93 -3.35
N THR A 37 1.36 5.52 -2.32
CA THR A 37 1.43 6.15 -1.00
C THR A 37 2.77 5.88 -0.32
N SER A 38 3.29 4.65 -0.38
CA SER A 38 4.63 4.36 0.14
C SER A 38 5.72 5.17 -0.56
N ALA A 39 5.68 5.31 -1.90
CA ALA A 39 6.64 6.12 -2.64
C ALA A 39 6.54 7.62 -2.29
N ILE A 40 5.33 8.16 -2.15
CA ILE A 40 5.10 9.53 -1.67
C ILE A 40 5.76 9.73 -0.31
N LEU A 41 5.51 8.85 0.65
CA LEU A 41 6.03 8.96 2.02
C LEU A 41 7.56 8.85 2.06
N PHE A 42 8.14 7.90 1.32
CA PHE A 42 9.60 7.78 1.23
C PHE A 42 10.24 8.98 0.50
N ALA A 43 9.60 9.51 -0.54
CA ALA A 43 10.07 10.72 -1.21
C ALA A 43 10.05 11.92 -0.25
N CYS A 44 8.95 12.13 0.49
CA CYS A 44 8.86 13.16 1.52
C CYS A 44 9.93 12.97 2.60
N CYS A 45 10.15 11.74 3.07
CA CYS A 45 11.20 11.41 4.04
C CYS A 45 12.58 11.82 3.51
N ILE A 46 12.90 11.49 2.26
CA ILE A 46 14.18 11.86 1.64
C ILE A 46 14.31 13.38 1.53
N ILE A 47 13.26 14.09 1.11
CA ILE A 47 13.28 15.56 0.98
C ILE A 47 13.58 16.21 2.33
N VAL A 48 12.86 15.82 3.39
CA VAL A 48 13.06 16.38 4.74
C VAL A 48 14.46 16.02 5.26
N THR A 49 14.91 14.78 5.05
CA THR A 49 16.26 14.34 5.49
C THR A 49 17.37 15.07 4.73
N ALA A 50 17.22 15.27 3.42
CA ALA A 50 18.18 15.99 2.61
C ALA A 50 18.31 17.45 3.06
N ASN A 51 17.19 18.10 3.42
CA ASN A 51 17.22 19.45 3.96
C ASN A 51 17.94 19.52 5.32
N ASN A 52 17.76 18.50 6.18
CA ASN A 52 18.49 18.40 7.46
C ASN A 52 20.00 18.13 7.31
N LEU A 53 20.43 17.48 6.21
CA LEU A 53 21.84 17.13 6.00
C LEU A 53 22.63 18.18 5.21
N ILE A 54 21.98 18.88 4.27
CA ILE A 54 22.63 19.78 3.31
C ILE A 54 22.37 21.25 3.65
N GLY A 55 21.22 21.56 4.26
CA GLY A 55 20.85 22.92 4.64
C GLY A 55 20.98 23.16 6.15
N ASP A 56 20.86 24.43 6.54
CA ASP A 56 20.72 24.81 7.95
C ASP A 56 19.23 24.67 8.36
N PRO A 57 18.87 23.66 9.18
CA PRO A 57 17.46 23.41 9.51
C PRO A 57 16.87 24.51 10.40
N ILE A 58 17.72 25.22 11.15
CA ILE A 58 17.39 26.32 12.03
C ILE A 58 18.47 27.41 11.96
N ASN A 59 18.04 28.66 11.91
CA ASN A 59 18.92 29.83 11.97
C ASN A 59 18.48 30.76 13.09
N CYS A 60 19.33 30.92 14.10
CA CYS A 60 19.06 31.71 15.30
C CYS A 60 19.90 32.99 15.35
N VAL A 61 19.28 34.07 15.82
CA VAL A 61 19.90 35.37 16.03
C VAL A 61 19.75 35.75 17.51
N SER A 62 20.83 36.22 18.13
CA SER A 62 20.86 36.76 19.50
C SER A 62 21.76 37.98 19.59
N ASP A 63 21.54 38.85 20.58
CA ASP A 63 22.33 40.06 20.83
C ASP A 63 23.71 39.72 21.44
N GLY A 64 24.61 39.16 20.63
CA GLY A 64 26.01 38.91 20.96
C GLY A 64 26.28 37.87 22.06
N GLY A 65 27.57 37.62 22.36
CA GLY A 65 28.01 36.80 23.51
C GLY A 65 28.05 35.28 23.31
N VAL A 66 27.43 34.75 22.25
CA VAL A 66 27.44 33.32 21.89
C VAL A 66 27.74 33.17 20.40
N GLN A 67 28.57 32.18 20.03
CA GLN A 67 28.84 31.89 18.63
C GLN A 67 27.57 31.36 17.93
N PRO A 68 27.19 31.88 16.75
CA PRO A 68 25.95 31.49 16.08
C PRO A 68 25.81 29.99 15.83
N HIS A 69 26.90 29.30 15.48
CA HIS A 69 26.88 27.86 15.24
C HIS A 69 26.53 27.05 16.51
N VAL A 70 27.05 27.46 17.68
CA VAL A 70 26.74 26.81 18.96
C VAL A 70 25.28 27.04 19.33
N LEU A 71 24.79 28.26 19.13
CA LEU A 71 23.40 28.62 19.38
C LEU A 71 22.44 27.83 18.49
N ASN A 72 22.70 27.78 17.17
CA ASN A 72 21.92 27.01 16.21
C ASN A 72 21.87 25.53 16.60
N THR A 73 23.02 24.93 16.92
CA THR A 73 23.10 23.51 17.30
C THR A 73 22.37 23.22 18.61
N TYR A 74 22.54 24.08 19.62
CA TYR A 74 21.86 23.93 20.91
C TYR A 74 20.34 24.03 20.77
N CYS A 75 19.87 25.07 20.08
CA CYS A 75 18.44 25.30 19.86
C CYS A 75 17.82 24.24 18.95
N TRP A 76 18.61 23.71 18.00
CA TRP A 76 18.19 22.57 17.18
C TRP A 76 17.94 21.33 18.03
N ILE A 77 18.90 20.93 18.88
CA ILE A 77 18.87 19.67 19.64
C ILE A 77 17.87 19.73 20.80
N THR A 78 17.77 20.86 21.47
CA THR A 78 17.03 20.99 22.73
C THR A 78 15.52 21.10 22.48
N TYR A 79 15.05 22.31 22.21
CA TYR A 79 13.68 22.63 21.81
C TYR A 79 13.63 24.12 21.50
N THR A 80 12.64 24.51 20.72
CA THR A 80 12.21 25.91 20.63
C THR A 80 10.80 26.05 21.17
N PHE A 81 10.33 27.27 21.40
CA PHE A 81 8.99 27.50 21.91
C PHE A 81 8.31 28.73 21.30
N THR A 82 6.99 28.73 21.34
CA THR A 82 6.14 29.89 21.07
C THR A 82 5.25 30.19 22.27
N LEU A 83 4.70 31.40 22.31
CA LEU A 83 3.82 31.91 23.36
C LEU A 83 2.41 32.10 22.79
N PRO A 84 1.49 31.13 22.97
CA PRO A 84 0.17 31.15 22.32
C PRO A 84 -0.65 32.43 22.60
N ARG A 85 -0.53 33.01 23.80
CA ARG A 85 -1.22 34.26 24.18
C ARG A 85 -0.81 35.46 23.32
N ASN A 86 0.34 35.39 22.65
CA ASN A 86 0.86 36.44 21.80
C ASN A 86 0.66 36.13 20.30
N SER A 87 0.00 35.02 19.94
CA SER A 87 -0.22 34.62 18.54
C SER A 87 -1.22 35.52 17.80
N ALA A 88 -2.22 36.08 18.49
CA ALA A 88 -3.25 36.95 17.90
C ALA A 88 -2.93 38.45 17.99
N LYS A 89 -1.74 38.83 18.49
CA LYS A 89 -1.36 40.24 18.63
C LYS A 89 -0.87 40.80 17.28
N PRO A 90 -1.16 42.09 16.99
CA PRO A 90 -0.74 42.69 15.73
C PRO A 90 0.79 42.79 15.64
N VAL A 91 1.30 42.29 14.51
CA VAL A 91 2.74 42.25 14.19
C VAL A 91 3.25 43.66 13.88
N GLY A 92 4.49 43.96 14.26
CA GLY A 92 5.15 45.25 14.01
C GLY A 92 4.80 46.36 15.01
N THR A 93 3.74 46.19 15.80
CA THR A 93 3.39 47.11 16.90
C THR A 93 3.58 46.45 18.28
N HIS A 94 2.96 45.30 18.50
CA HIS A 94 2.94 44.64 19.81
C HIS A 94 3.86 43.41 19.89
N VAL A 95 4.13 42.75 18.76
CA VAL A 95 5.00 41.57 18.65
C VAL A 95 5.80 41.61 17.35
N ALA A 96 7.01 41.08 17.34
CA ALA A 96 7.84 40.98 16.13
C ALA A 96 7.32 39.92 15.14
N HIS A 97 6.82 38.79 15.67
CA HIS A 97 6.13 37.74 14.92
C HIS A 97 5.04 37.12 15.80
N PRO A 98 4.03 36.46 15.21
CA PRO A 98 3.01 35.72 15.97
C PRO A 98 3.64 34.72 16.93
N GLY A 99 3.19 34.72 18.19
CA GLY A 99 3.67 33.78 19.20
C GLY A 99 5.02 34.16 19.82
N LEU A 100 5.53 35.37 19.55
CA LEU A 100 6.71 35.92 20.22
C LEU A 100 6.31 37.01 21.22
N GLY A 101 7.15 37.25 22.22
CA GLY A 101 6.95 38.33 23.19
C GLY A 101 7.77 38.13 24.47
N GLY A 102 7.44 38.94 25.49
CA GLY A 102 7.99 38.76 26.83
C GLY A 102 7.71 37.36 27.38
N ASP A 103 8.65 36.81 28.14
CA ASP A 103 8.66 35.44 28.62
C ASP A 103 7.67 35.20 29.78
N TYR A 104 6.41 35.63 29.60
CA TYR A 104 5.34 35.58 30.59
C TYR A 104 4.17 34.73 30.09
N GLY A 105 3.80 33.70 30.85
CA GLY A 105 2.65 32.83 30.57
C GLY A 105 3.03 31.45 30.04
N GLU A 106 2.05 30.78 29.43
CA GLU A 106 2.16 29.42 28.93
C GLU A 106 3.05 29.35 27.68
N LYS A 107 3.95 28.36 27.66
CA LYS A 107 4.89 28.11 26.55
C LYS A 107 4.49 26.84 25.83
N ARG A 108 4.43 26.90 24.50
CA ARG A 108 4.26 25.73 23.64
C ARG A 108 5.61 25.34 23.07
N PHE A 109 6.11 24.17 23.44
CA PHE A 109 7.41 23.67 23.00
C PHE A 109 7.31 22.90 21.69
N HIS A 110 8.31 23.06 20.82
CA HIS A 110 8.39 22.48 19.50
C HIS A 110 9.69 21.69 19.37
N SER A 111 9.57 20.37 19.23
CA SER A 111 10.69 19.45 18.94
C SER A 111 10.30 18.32 17.97
N TYR A 112 9.02 18.24 17.56
CA TYR A 112 8.50 17.18 16.69
C TYR A 112 9.18 17.15 15.31
N TYR A 113 9.68 18.29 14.82
CA TYR A 113 10.30 18.42 13.49
C TYR A 113 11.54 17.52 13.34
N GLN A 114 12.23 17.19 14.44
CA GLN A 114 13.35 16.23 14.45
C GLN A 114 12.88 14.81 14.12
N TRP A 115 11.64 14.48 14.49
CA TRP A 115 11.05 13.15 14.36
C TRP A 115 10.30 12.92 13.05
N VAL A 116 10.02 13.99 12.29
CA VAL A 116 9.27 13.93 11.03
C VAL A 116 9.86 12.95 10.02
N PRO A 117 11.18 12.88 9.76
CA PRO A 117 11.73 11.90 8.83
C PRO A 117 11.47 10.45 9.27
N PHE A 118 11.66 10.13 10.54
CA PHE A 118 11.43 8.79 11.08
C PHE A 118 9.95 8.40 11.01
N MET A 119 9.07 9.37 11.30
CA MET A 119 7.63 9.22 11.16
C MET A 119 7.27 8.85 9.70
N LEU A 120 7.67 9.68 8.73
CA LEU A 120 7.38 9.45 7.31
C LEU A 120 7.92 8.11 6.82
N PHE A 121 9.12 7.71 7.25
CA PHE A 121 9.70 6.41 6.93
C PHE A 121 8.86 5.26 7.47
N PHE A 122 8.51 5.30 8.76
CA PHE A 122 7.72 4.25 9.40
C PHE A 122 6.33 4.12 8.76
N GLN A 123 5.68 5.25 8.46
CA GLN A 123 4.42 5.25 7.72
C GLN A 123 4.57 4.62 6.34
N GLY A 124 5.64 4.96 5.61
CA GLY A 124 5.95 4.36 4.31
C GLY A 124 6.04 2.83 4.37
N VAL A 125 6.66 2.31 5.44
CA VAL A 125 6.72 0.86 5.70
C VAL A 125 5.33 0.30 6.00
N LEU A 126 4.55 0.94 6.87
CA LEU A 126 3.20 0.49 7.23
C LEU A 126 2.28 0.35 6.00
N PHE A 127 2.33 1.28 5.05
CA PHE A 127 1.57 1.19 3.80
C PHE A 127 2.02 0.06 2.87
N TYR A 128 3.23 -0.47 3.04
CA TYR A 128 3.74 -1.61 2.28
C TYR A 128 3.34 -2.96 2.88
N VAL A 129 3.14 -3.03 4.20
CA VAL A 129 2.90 -4.28 4.95
C VAL A 129 1.72 -5.10 4.42
N PRO A 130 0.52 -4.55 4.15
CA PRO A 130 -0.62 -5.37 3.71
C PRO A 130 -0.37 -6.10 2.39
N HIS A 131 0.31 -5.44 1.45
CA HIS A 131 0.68 -6.08 0.18
C HIS A 131 1.79 -7.13 0.38
N TRP A 132 2.78 -6.86 1.23
CA TRP A 132 3.80 -7.85 1.56
C TRP A 132 3.17 -9.11 2.16
N MET A 133 2.23 -8.97 3.12
CA MET A 133 1.49 -10.08 3.69
C MET A 133 0.71 -10.86 2.64
N TRP A 134 -0.04 -10.17 1.77
CA TRP A 134 -0.78 -10.82 0.68
C TRP A 134 0.15 -11.62 -0.25
N LYS A 135 1.30 -11.03 -0.61
CA LYS A 135 2.29 -11.70 -1.46
C LYS A 135 2.84 -12.98 -0.82
N GLN A 136 3.02 -13.01 0.50
CA GLN A 136 3.46 -14.23 1.19
C GLN A 136 2.36 -15.30 1.20
N TRP A 137 1.09 -14.94 1.36
CA TRP A 137 -0.02 -15.89 1.32
C TRP A 137 -0.37 -16.40 -0.08
N GLU A 138 -0.13 -15.58 -1.10
CA GLU A 138 -0.38 -15.97 -2.49
C GLU A 138 0.63 -16.99 -3.01
N GLU A 139 1.86 -16.99 -2.49
CA GLU A 139 2.92 -17.97 -2.78
C GLU A 139 3.25 -18.15 -4.28
N GLY A 140 2.87 -17.20 -5.14
CA GLY A 140 3.04 -17.30 -6.58
C GLY A 140 2.05 -18.24 -7.28
N LYS A 141 0.99 -18.73 -6.61
CA LYS A 141 -0.01 -19.66 -7.18
C LYS A 141 -0.57 -19.14 -8.50
N VAL A 142 -1.06 -17.90 -8.54
CA VAL A 142 -1.64 -17.31 -9.76
C VAL A 142 -0.56 -17.19 -10.83
N ARG A 143 0.69 -16.90 -10.46
CA ARG A 143 1.79 -16.84 -11.41
C ARG A 143 2.00 -18.19 -12.09
N MET A 144 2.16 -19.26 -11.30
CA MET A 144 2.40 -20.63 -11.79
C MET A 144 1.24 -21.14 -12.66
N ILE A 145 0.00 -20.90 -12.23
CA ILE A 145 -1.19 -21.42 -12.91
C ILE A 145 -1.41 -20.77 -14.28
N SER A 146 -1.04 -19.50 -14.44
CA SER A 146 -1.22 -18.76 -15.70
C SER A 146 0.07 -18.64 -16.53
N GLU A 147 1.16 -19.25 -16.08
CA GLU A 147 2.41 -19.33 -16.83
C GLU A 147 2.18 -20.09 -18.14
N GLY A 148 2.70 -19.55 -19.25
CA GLY A 148 2.46 -20.10 -20.58
C GLY A 148 1.04 -19.88 -21.14
N MET A 149 0.15 -19.19 -20.43
CA MET A 149 -1.14 -18.69 -20.93
C MET A 149 -1.23 -17.15 -20.93
N ARG A 150 -0.16 -16.48 -20.47
CA ARG A 150 0.04 -15.03 -20.54
C ARG A 150 0.63 -14.67 -21.91
N GLY A 151 -0.15 -13.96 -22.73
CA GLY A 151 0.31 -13.42 -24.01
C GLY A 151 -0.07 -14.26 -25.23
N ALA A 152 0.09 -13.67 -26.42
CA ALA A 152 -0.21 -14.27 -27.71
C ALA A 152 1.02 -15.03 -28.25
N MET A 153 1.52 -16.02 -27.50
CA MET A 153 2.45 -16.96 -28.12
C MET A 153 1.68 -17.81 -29.12
N VAL A 154 2.24 -17.97 -30.32
CA VAL A 154 1.71 -18.79 -31.41
C VAL A 154 1.82 -20.26 -30.98
N GLU A 155 0.92 -20.69 -30.11
CA GLU A 155 0.79 -22.08 -29.70
C GLU A 155 -0.17 -22.79 -30.64
N THR A 156 0.14 -24.04 -30.96
CA THR A 156 -0.77 -24.87 -31.75
C THR A 156 -2.08 -25.02 -30.97
N LYS A 157 -3.23 -24.98 -31.65
CA LYS A 157 -4.55 -25.13 -31.01
C LYS A 157 -4.61 -26.34 -30.06
N GLN A 158 -3.91 -27.41 -30.41
CA GLN A 158 -3.81 -28.66 -29.65
C GLN A 158 -3.04 -28.50 -28.32
N GLU A 159 -1.94 -27.73 -28.29
CA GLU A 159 -1.15 -27.47 -27.07
C GLU A 159 -1.93 -26.59 -26.09
N ARG A 160 -2.58 -25.55 -26.61
CA ARG A 160 -3.46 -24.67 -25.83
C ARG A 160 -4.61 -25.45 -25.18
N GLN A 161 -5.22 -26.37 -25.93
CA GLN A 161 -6.30 -27.20 -25.42
C GLN A 161 -5.80 -28.14 -24.31
N ALA A 162 -4.65 -28.79 -24.49
CA ALA A 162 -4.05 -29.64 -23.45
C ALA A 162 -3.70 -28.87 -22.17
N LYS A 163 -3.20 -27.63 -22.28
CA LYS A 163 -2.95 -26.76 -21.12
C LYS A 163 -4.23 -26.36 -20.42
N THR A 164 -5.26 -26.01 -21.19
CA THR A 164 -6.59 -25.65 -20.67
C THR A 164 -7.20 -26.84 -19.92
N ASP A 165 -7.11 -28.05 -20.47
CA ASP A 165 -7.63 -29.27 -19.83
C ASP A 165 -6.91 -29.57 -18.51
N ARG A 166 -5.58 -29.40 -18.45
CA ARG A 166 -4.81 -29.55 -17.21
C ARG A 166 -5.21 -28.50 -16.17
N LEU A 167 -5.40 -27.25 -16.59
CA LEU A 167 -5.85 -26.18 -15.69
C LEU A 167 -7.23 -26.47 -15.12
N VAL A 168 -8.18 -26.85 -15.97
CA VAL A 168 -9.55 -27.18 -15.53
C VAL A 168 -9.54 -28.37 -14.58
N GLN A 169 -8.73 -29.40 -14.88
CA GLN A 169 -8.56 -30.54 -13.98
C GLN A 169 -8.07 -30.11 -12.60
N TYR A 170 -7.02 -29.29 -12.54
CA TYR A 170 -6.52 -28.73 -11.28
C TYR A 170 -7.60 -27.94 -10.52
N ILE A 171 -8.34 -27.06 -11.20
CA ILE A 171 -9.41 -26.25 -10.57
C ILE A 171 -10.51 -27.14 -9.98
N ILE A 172 -10.88 -28.22 -10.67
CA ILE A 172 -11.90 -29.16 -10.18
C ILE A 172 -11.38 -29.94 -8.97
N GLU A 173 -10.14 -30.43 -9.01
CA GLU A 173 -9.53 -31.18 -7.91
C GLU A 173 -9.34 -30.32 -6.65
N THR A 174 -9.13 -29.02 -6.83
CA THR A 174 -8.90 -28.05 -5.73
C THR A 174 -10.13 -27.22 -5.37
N LEU A 175 -11.30 -27.52 -5.95
CA LEU A 175 -12.53 -26.78 -5.72
C LEU A 175 -12.86 -26.74 -4.22
N HIS A 176 -13.30 -25.57 -3.73
CA HIS A 176 -13.67 -25.30 -2.33
C HIS A 176 -12.52 -25.24 -1.32
N LEU A 177 -11.28 -25.57 -1.71
CA LEU A 177 -10.10 -25.44 -0.84
C LEU A 177 -9.56 -24.00 -0.77
N HIS A 178 -10.02 -23.11 -1.65
CA HIS A 178 -9.51 -21.74 -1.80
C HIS A 178 -10.11 -20.72 -0.82
N ASN A 179 -10.92 -21.13 0.16
CA ASN A 179 -11.56 -20.18 1.08
C ASN A 179 -10.57 -19.49 2.01
N SER A 180 -9.57 -20.20 2.54
CA SER A 180 -8.51 -19.59 3.35
C SER A 180 -7.68 -18.59 2.55
N TYR A 181 -7.43 -18.89 1.27
CA TYR A 181 -6.77 -17.98 0.33
C TYR A 181 -7.58 -16.69 0.14
N ALA A 182 -8.89 -16.79 -0.09
CA ALA A 182 -9.74 -15.60 -0.20
C ALA A 182 -9.89 -14.84 1.12
N ALA A 183 -9.96 -15.52 2.26
CA ALA A 183 -9.95 -14.88 3.57
C ALA A 183 -8.69 -14.02 3.77
N GLY A 184 -7.52 -14.54 3.37
CA GLY A 184 -6.27 -13.78 3.38
C GLY A 184 -6.32 -12.53 2.48
N TYR A 185 -6.89 -12.64 1.29
CA TYR A 185 -7.04 -11.50 0.38
C TYR A 185 -7.89 -10.38 0.99
N PHE A 186 -9.09 -10.72 1.45
CA PHE A 186 -10.02 -9.74 2.02
C PHE A 186 -9.51 -9.19 3.37
N PHE A 187 -8.79 -10.00 4.14
CA PHE A 187 -8.10 -9.52 5.33
C PHE A 187 -7.07 -8.44 5.00
N CYS A 188 -6.22 -8.66 3.99
CA CYS A 188 -5.26 -7.64 3.56
C CYS A 188 -5.95 -6.39 2.99
N GLU A 189 -7.10 -6.54 2.34
CA GLU A 189 -7.90 -5.40 1.89
C GLU A 189 -8.43 -4.58 3.08
N ALA A 190 -8.98 -5.25 4.10
CA ALA A 190 -9.42 -4.61 5.34
C ALA A 190 -8.25 -3.94 6.07
N LEU A 191 -7.09 -4.60 6.11
CA LEU A 191 -5.89 -4.06 6.72
C LEU A 191 -5.40 -2.79 6.03
N ASN A 192 -5.53 -2.66 4.71
CA ASN A 192 -5.23 -1.40 4.01
C ASN A 192 -6.12 -0.25 4.48
N PHE A 193 -7.42 -0.50 4.71
CA PHE A 193 -8.34 0.52 5.22
C PHE A 193 -8.02 0.90 6.66
N VAL A 194 -7.80 -0.10 7.52
CA VAL A 194 -7.37 0.12 8.91
C VAL A 194 -6.06 0.90 8.94
N ASN A 195 -5.12 0.58 8.03
CA ASN A 195 -3.85 1.27 7.96
C ASN A 195 -3.97 2.74 7.56
N VAL A 196 -4.77 3.09 6.54
CA VAL A 196 -4.94 4.51 6.17
C VAL A 196 -5.68 5.30 7.25
N VAL A 197 -6.73 4.74 7.84
CA VAL A 197 -7.47 5.39 8.94
C VAL A 197 -6.57 5.53 10.18
N GLY A 198 -5.84 4.48 10.54
CA GLY A 198 -4.87 4.50 11.63
C GLY A 198 -3.76 5.52 11.40
N ASN A 199 -3.26 5.65 10.17
CA ASN A 199 -2.26 6.68 9.84
C ASN A 199 -2.80 8.10 9.99
N ILE A 200 -4.07 8.36 9.65
CA ILE A 200 -4.69 9.69 9.86
C ILE A 200 -4.66 10.04 11.36
N PHE A 201 -5.12 9.14 12.23
CA PHE A 201 -5.09 9.36 13.69
C PHE A 201 -3.67 9.41 14.26
N PHE A 202 -2.75 8.64 13.69
CA PHE A 202 -1.35 8.63 14.11
C PHE A 202 -0.67 9.97 13.82
N VAL A 203 -0.91 10.56 12.63
CA VAL A 203 -0.43 11.92 12.31
C VAL A 203 -1.12 12.96 13.18
N ASP A 204 -2.42 12.82 13.43
CA ASP A 204 -3.17 13.73 14.29
C ASP A 204 -2.60 13.79 15.71
N THR A 205 -2.35 12.62 16.30
CA THR A 205 -1.72 12.52 17.61
C THR A 205 -0.30 13.09 17.59
N PHE A 206 0.47 12.82 16.54
CA PHE A 206 1.83 13.35 16.37
C PHE A 206 1.87 14.89 16.29
N LEU A 207 0.86 15.52 15.69
CA LEU A 207 0.74 16.97 15.56
C LEU A 207 -0.08 17.62 16.70
N GLY A 208 -0.46 16.86 17.72
CA GLY A 208 -1.19 17.38 18.88
C GLY A 208 -2.67 17.69 18.63
N GLY A 209 -3.35 16.89 17.79
CA GLY A 209 -4.79 16.96 17.55
C GLY A 209 -5.23 17.93 16.44
N ALA A 210 -4.27 18.48 15.70
CA ALA A 210 -4.54 19.53 14.70
C ALA A 210 -4.63 19.01 13.26
N PHE A 211 -4.33 17.73 13.00
CA PHE A 211 -4.28 17.20 11.64
C PHE A 211 -5.67 16.98 11.06
N LEU A 212 -6.65 16.52 11.85
CA LEU A 212 -7.99 16.21 11.35
C LEU A 212 -8.69 17.43 10.74
N THR A 213 -8.58 18.60 11.39
CA THR A 213 -9.20 19.85 10.88
C THR A 213 -8.33 20.56 9.85
N TYR A 214 -7.07 20.16 9.72
CA TYR A 214 -6.03 20.87 8.98
C TYR A 214 -6.43 21.24 7.55
N GLY A 215 -6.82 20.28 6.72
CA GLY A 215 -7.18 20.57 5.33
C GLY A 215 -8.44 21.43 5.19
N THR A 216 -9.42 21.24 6.07
CA THR A 216 -10.64 22.08 6.06
C THR A 216 -10.35 23.52 6.45
N ASP A 217 -9.45 23.73 7.40
CA ASP A 217 -9.03 25.07 7.82
C ASP A 217 -8.21 25.74 6.70
N VAL A 218 -7.30 25.01 6.05
CA VAL A 218 -6.54 25.53 4.91
C VAL A 218 -7.45 26.04 3.78
N VAL A 219 -8.53 25.32 3.45
CA VAL A 219 -9.50 25.73 2.43
C VAL A 219 -10.32 26.94 2.88
N LYS A 220 -10.78 26.98 4.14
CA LYS A 220 -11.53 28.14 4.67
C LYS A 220 -10.70 29.42 4.65
N PHE A 221 -9.42 29.33 4.98
CA PHE A 221 -8.55 30.49 5.10
C PHE A 221 -7.77 30.79 3.80
N SER A 222 -7.89 29.97 2.73
CA SER A 222 -7.13 30.17 1.47
C SER A 222 -7.41 31.50 0.77
N ASN A 223 -8.59 32.07 0.98
CA ASN A 223 -9.04 33.31 0.35
C ASN A 223 -8.70 34.58 1.15
N LEU A 224 -8.03 34.45 2.30
CA LEU A 224 -7.61 35.58 3.13
C LEU A 224 -6.13 35.93 2.89
N ASN A 225 -5.82 37.23 2.85
CA ASN A 225 -4.46 37.73 2.66
C ASN A 225 -3.52 37.21 3.76
N GLN A 226 -2.32 36.77 3.36
CA GLN A 226 -1.31 36.10 4.19
C GLN A 226 -0.95 36.88 5.48
N GLU A 227 -1.02 38.21 5.45
CA GLU A 227 -0.64 39.10 6.57
C GLU A 227 -1.72 39.24 7.66
N GLN A 228 -2.99 38.98 7.33
CA GLN A 228 -4.13 39.02 8.28
C GLN A 228 -4.54 37.62 8.76
N ARG A 229 -3.81 36.59 8.31
CA ARG A 229 -4.13 35.20 8.57
C ARG A 229 -3.54 34.80 9.91
N SER A 230 -4.34 34.86 10.98
CA SER A 230 -4.05 34.17 12.24
C SER A 230 -4.28 32.66 12.01
N ASP A 231 -3.36 32.06 11.28
CA ASP A 231 -3.44 30.68 10.82
C ASP A 231 -3.33 29.70 11.99
N PRO A 232 -4.30 28.77 12.18
CA PRO A 232 -4.13 27.59 13.04
C PRO A 232 -2.86 26.80 12.68
N MET A 233 -2.45 26.92 11.41
CA MET A 233 -1.29 26.28 10.82
C MET A 233 0.06 26.84 11.30
N VAL A 234 0.14 28.13 11.66
CA VAL A 234 1.35 28.72 12.26
C VAL A 234 1.51 28.28 13.71
N GLU A 235 0.41 27.91 14.38
CA GLU A 235 0.47 27.36 15.73
C GLU A 235 1.05 25.95 15.77
N VAL A 236 0.74 25.13 14.75
CA VAL A 236 1.25 23.76 14.61
C VAL A 236 2.67 23.74 14.02
N PHE A 237 2.91 24.53 12.96
CA PHE A 237 4.21 24.63 12.27
C PHE A 237 4.76 26.06 12.29
N PRO A 238 5.24 26.55 13.44
CA PRO A 238 5.77 27.90 13.53
C PRO A 238 7.05 28.02 12.69
N ARG A 239 7.11 29.06 11.86
CA ARG A 239 8.30 29.39 11.05
C ARG A 239 9.32 30.21 11.85
N VAL A 240 8.87 30.89 12.90
CA VAL A 240 9.71 31.67 13.81
C VAL A 240 9.39 31.26 15.24
N THR A 241 10.42 30.98 16.03
CA THR A 241 10.30 30.50 17.42
C THR A 241 11.33 31.18 18.31
N LYS A 242 11.15 31.06 19.63
CA LYS A 242 12.12 31.52 20.62
C LYS A 242 12.91 30.34 21.17
N CYS A 243 14.19 30.57 21.45
CA CYS A 243 15.06 29.64 22.17
C CYS A 243 15.78 30.40 23.28
N THR A 244 16.04 29.74 24.40
CA THR A 244 16.78 30.32 25.52
C THR A 244 18.03 29.51 25.77
N PHE A 245 19.19 30.15 25.65
CA PHE A 245 20.50 29.56 25.93
C PHE A 245 21.05 30.08 27.25
N HIS A 246 21.55 29.17 28.09
CA HIS A 246 22.14 29.53 29.39
C HIS A 246 23.64 29.27 29.35
N LYS A 247 24.43 30.26 29.81
CA LYS A 247 25.90 30.20 29.85
C LYS A 247 26.41 30.73 31.18
N PHE A 248 27.54 30.21 31.65
CA PHE A 248 28.25 30.81 32.79
C PHE A 248 29.07 32.03 32.36
N GLY A 249 28.86 33.16 33.05
CA GLY A 249 29.68 34.35 32.91
C GLY A 249 31.01 34.24 33.68
N ALA A 250 31.89 35.23 33.53
CA ALA A 250 33.22 35.24 34.16
C ALA A 250 33.18 35.15 35.71
N SER A 251 32.08 35.60 36.33
CA SER A 251 31.84 35.52 37.79
C SER A 251 31.24 34.18 38.24
N GLY A 252 30.99 33.23 37.33
CA GLY A 252 30.26 31.98 37.62
C GLY A 252 28.74 32.16 37.75
N SER A 253 28.21 33.37 37.58
CA SER A 253 26.78 33.63 37.49
C SER A 253 26.18 33.13 36.16
N ILE A 254 24.96 32.60 36.19
CA ILE A 254 24.23 32.18 34.98
C ILE A 254 23.76 33.41 34.21
N GLN A 255 24.10 33.47 32.92
CA GLN A 255 23.64 34.46 31.96
C GLN A 255 22.64 33.80 31.01
N LYS A 256 21.48 34.45 30.83
CA LYS A 256 20.41 34.02 29.92
C LYS A 256 20.51 34.78 28.60
N PHE A 257 20.58 34.05 27.49
CA PHE A 257 20.56 34.58 26.13
C PHE A 257 19.28 34.13 25.44
N ASP A 258 18.44 35.09 25.06
CA ASP A 258 17.24 34.81 24.27
C ASP A 258 17.56 34.95 22.79
N ALA A 259 17.20 33.92 22.03
CA ALA A 259 17.43 33.84 20.60
C ALA A 259 16.11 33.75 19.84
N LEU A 260 16.03 34.46 18.72
CA LEU A 260 14.96 34.33 17.74
C LEU A 260 15.44 33.39 16.64
N CYS A 261 14.70 32.30 16.41
CA CYS A 261 15.09 31.25 15.50
C CYS A 261 14.07 31.08 14.36
N VAL A 262 14.57 31.09 13.13
CA VAL A 262 13.79 30.78 11.92
C VAL A 262 13.96 29.30 11.60
N LEU A 263 12.84 28.57 11.55
CA LEU A 263 12.79 27.14 11.24
C LEU A 263 12.42 26.96 9.77
N ALA A 264 13.43 26.92 8.89
CA ALA A 264 13.22 26.69 7.47
C ALA A 264 12.58 25.31 7.21
N LEU A 265 12.89 24.29 8.02
CA LEU A 265 12.33 22.95 7.86
C LEU A 265 10.79 22.91 7.98
N ASN A 266 10.22 23.81 8.80
CA ASN A 266 8.78 23.83 9.02
C ASN A 266 7.98 24.28 7.78
N ILE A 267 8.56 25.05 6.86
CA ILE A 267 7.87 25.37 5.59
C ILE A 267 7.67 24.13 4.71
N LEU A 268 8.63 23.20 4.74
CA LEU A 268 8.53 21.95 3.99
C LEU A 268 7.52 21.02 4.64
N ASN A 269 7.60 20.86 5.97
CA ASN A 269 6.67 20.04 6.75
C ASN A 269 5.23 20.52 6.54
N GLU A 270 5.01 21.83 6.62
CA GLU A 270 3.73 22.47 6.32
C GLU A 270 3.17 22.01 4.97
N LYS A 271 3.94 22.08 3.88
CA LYS A 271 3.44 21.68 2.55
C LYS A 271 3.24 20.17 2.41
N ILE A 272 4.12 19.36 2.99
CA ILE A 272 4.03 17.91 2.98
C ILE A 272 2.75 17.45 3.67
N TYR A 273 2.48 17.94 4.89
CA TYR A 273 1.31 17.52 5.66
C TYR A 273 -0.01 18.02 5.06
N ILE A 274 -0.03 19.17 4.37
CA ILE A 274 -1.23 19.59 3.60
C ILE A 274 -1.51 18.57 2.51
N PHE A 275 -0.50 18.23 1.71
CA PHE A 275 -0.65 17.28 0.62
C PHE A 275 -1.09 15.90 1.14
N LEU A 276 -0.45 15.41 2.20
CA LEU A 276 -0.78 14.11 2.81
C LEU A 276 -2.21 14.08 3.37
N TRP A 277 -2.71 15.19 3.91
CA TRP A 277 -4.09 15.25 4.40
C TRP A 277 -5.10 14.95 3.29
N PHE A 278 -5.03 15.67 2.16
CA PHE A 278 -5.94 15.42 1.04
C PHE A 278 -5.75 14.02 0.46
N TRP A 279 -4.50 13.58 0.33
CA TRP A 279 -4.18 12.25 -0.19
C TRP A 279 -4.76 11.13 0.68
N PHE A 280 -4.59 11.19 2.00
CA PHE A 280 -5.11 10.16 2.92
C PHE A 280 -6.63 10.13 2.97
N ILE A 281 -7.32 11.28 2.90
CA ILE A 281 -8.79 11.32 2.83
C ILE A 281 -9.29 10.68 1.53
N ILE A 282 -8.69 11.04 0.38
CA ILE A 282 -9.03 10.44 -0.92
C ILE A 282 -8.78 8.93 -0.91
N LEU A 283 -7.62 8.51 -0.39
CA LEU A 283 -7.24 7.11 -0.32
C LEU A 283 -8.18 6.33 0.61
N ALA A 284 -8.55 6.88 1.77
CA ALA A 284 -9.50 6.28 2.70
C ALA A 284 -10.88 6.12 2.05
N ALA A 285 -11.37 7.14 1.32
CA ALA A 285 -12.63 7.06 0.59
C ALA A 285 -12.60 5.96 -0.48
N ILE A 286 -11.59 5.97 -1.37
CA ILE A 286 -11.46 4.96 -2.43
C ILE A 286 -11.34 3.54 -1.84
N THR A 287 -10.60 3.38 -0.75
CA THR A 287 -10.43 2.09 -0.07
C THR A 287 -11.71 1.63 0.61
N GLY A 288 -12.46 2.56 1.22
CA GLY A 288 -13.77 2.28 1.80
C GLY A 288 -14.77 1.80 0.74
N LEU A 289 -14.85 2.48 -0.42
CA LEU A 289 -15.68 2.03 -1.53
C LEU A 289 -15.26 0.65 -2.06
N ALA A 290 -13.96 0.38 -2.14
CA ALA A 290 -13.46 -0.92 -2.57
C ALA A 290 -13.83 -2.03 -1.58
N LEU A 291 -13.73 -1.78 -0.28
CA LEU A 291 -14.19 -2.72 0.75
C LEU A 291 -15.69 -3.00 0.67
N LEU A 292 -16.51 -1.97 0.44
CA LEU A 292 -17.95 -2.16 0.22
C LEU A 292 -18.22 -3.02 -1.01
N TYR A 293 -17.48 -2.80 -2.09
CA TYR A 293 -17.56 -3.62 -3.29
C TYR A 293 -17.14 -5.08 -3.03
N SER A 294 -16.02 -5.30 -2.32
CA SER A 294 -15.56 -6.63 -1.93
C SER A 294 -16.56 -7.34 -1.01
N MET A 295 -17.15 -6.63 -0.06
CA MET A 295 -18.23 -7.15 0.79
C MET A 295 -19.44 -7.55 -0.06
N ALA A 296 -19.83 -6.76 -1.06
CA ALA A 296 -20.90 -7.12 -2.00
C ALA A 296 -20.55 -8.35 -2.86
N VAL A 297 -19.27 -8.58 -3.20
CA VAL A 297 -18.82 -9.79 -3.91
C VAL A 297 -18.94 -11.04 -3.03
N VAL A 298 -18.62 -10.93 -1.73
CA VAL A 298 -18.74 -12.03 -0.76
C VAL A 298 -20.19 -12.38 -0.48
N LEU A 299 -21.05 -11.38 -0.25
CA LEU A 299 -22.43 -11.58 0.18
C LEU A 299 -23.41 -11.84 -0.97
N LEU A 300 -23.20 -11.23 -2.15
CA LEU A 300 -24.19 -11.24 -3.23
C LEU A 300 -23.69 -12.07 -4.43
N PRO A 301 -24.33 -13.22 -4.75
CA PRO A 301 -24.00 -13.98 -5.95
C PRO A 301 -24.24 -13.19 -7.25
N SER A 302 -25.22 -12.28 -7.27
CA SER A 302 -25.52 -11.44 -8.43
C SER A 302 -24.37 -10.52 -8.84
N THR A 303 -23.56 -10.06 -7.88
CA THR A 303 -22.35 -9.26 -8.16
C THR A 303 -21.31 -10.11 -8.89
N ARG A 304 -21.11 -11.36 -8.45
CA ARG A 304 -20.20 -12.33 -9.08
C ARG A 304 -20.61 -12.65 -10.51
N GLU A 305 -21.90 -12.87 -10.75
CA GLU A 305 -22.46 -13.07 -12.10
C GLU A 305 -22.24 -11.85 -12.99
N THR A 306 -22.48 -10.64 -12.45
CA THR A 306 -22.29 -9.39 -13.18
C THR A 306 -20.83 -9.20 -13.59
N ILE A 307 -19.87 -9.57 -12.74
CA ILE A 307 -18.44 -9.52 -13.05
C ILE A 307 -18.11 -10.44 -14.22
N LEU A 308 -18.51 -11.72 -14.17
CA LEU A 308 -18.25 -12.68 -15.25
C LEU A 308 -18.86 -12.21 -16.59
N ARG A 309 -20.09 -11.68 -16.55
CA ARG A 309 -20.79 -11.24 -17.77
C ARG A 309 -20.29 -9.93 -18.33
N LYS A 310 -20.13 -8.89 -17.50
CA LYS A 310 -19.77 -7.54 -17.98
C LYS A 310 -18.27 -7.37 -18.19
N ARG A 311 -17.45 -7.90 -17.28
CA ARG A 311 -15.99 -7.71 -17.33
C ARG A 311 -15.31 -8.73 -18.24
N PHE A 312 -15.68 -10.00 -18.12
CA PHE A 312 -15.07 -11.07 -18.92
C PHE A 312 -15.89 -11.47 -20.16
N LYS A 313 -17.07 -10.86 -20.37
CA LYS A 313 -17.95 -11.12 -21.53
C LYS A 313 -18.31 -12.60 -21.68
N PHE A 314 -18.44 -13.30 -20.54
CA PHE A 314 -18.65 -14.75 -20.52
C PHE A 314 -20.14 -15.12 -20.50
N GLY A 315 -20.52 -15.99 -21.44
CA GLY A 315 -21.71 -16.85 -21.37
C GLY A 315 -23.09 -16.17 -21.35
N THR A 316 -24.11 -17.01 -21.43
CA THR A 316 -25.52 -16.66 -21.20
C THR A 316 -25.83 -16.65 -19.70
N PRO A 317 -26.86 -15.89 -19.23
CA PRO A 317 -27.17 -15.77 -17.81
C PRO A 317 -27.35 -17.11 -17.09
N THR A 318 -27.92 -18.12 -17.76
CA THR A 318 -28.17 -19.45 -17.21
C THR A 318 -26.88 -20.22 -16.92
N ILE A 319 -25.91 -20.20 -17.84
CA ILE A 319 -24.62 -20.87 -17.67
C ILE A 319 -23.85 -20.23 -16.51
N VAL A 320 -23.79 -18.89 -16.48
CA VAL A 320 -23.07 -18.15 -15.43
C VAL A 320 -23.69 -18.39 -14.05
N SER A 321 -25.02 -18.35 -13.96
CA SER A 321 -25.73 -18.63 -12.69
C SER A 321 -25.47 -20.06 -12.21
N GLY A 322 -25.43 -21.03 -13.13
CA GLY A 322 -25.10 -22.42 -12.82
C GLY A 322 -23.69 -22.58 -12.25
N LEU A 323 -22.70 -21.88 -12.84
CA LEU A 323 -21.32 -21.87 -12.35
C LEU A 323 -21.20 -21.22 -10.97
N ILE A 324 -21.83 -20.04 -10.77
CA ILE A 324 -21.75 -19.30 -9.50
C ILE A 324 -22.41 -20.07 -8.35
N ARG A 325 -23.48 -20.83 -8.61
CA ARG A 325 -24.10 -21.71 -7.61
C ARG A 325 -23.21 -22.87 -7.18
N LYS A 326 -22.34 -23.35 -8.07
CA LYS A 326 -21.39 -24.46 -7.81
C LYS A 326 -20.03 -24.00 -7.29
N THR A 327 -19.76 -22.69 -7.24
CA THR A 327 -18.47 -22.14 -6.82
C THR A 327 -18.59 -21.34 -5.54
N GLN A 328 -17.65 -21.56 -4.61
CA GLN A 328 -17.57 -20.77 -3.39
C GLN A 328 -16.85 -19.44 -3.67
N VAL A 329 -16.81 -18.56 -2.66
CA VAL A 329 -16.16 -17.25 -2.77
C VAL A 329 -14.66 -17.40 -3.06
N GLY A 330 -14.00 -18.40 -2.45
CA GLY A 330 -12.61 -18.72 -2.70
C GLY A 330 -12.33 -19.05 -4.18
N ASP A 331 -13.14 -19.96 -4.73
CA ASP A 331 -13.01 -20.38 -6.13
C ASP A 331 -13.28 -19.22 -7.09
N PHE A 332 -14.29 -18.40 -6.79
CA PHE A 332 -14.59 -17.21 -7.58
C PHE A 332 -13.43 -16.21 -7.59
N LEU A 333 -12.77 -15.98 -6.44
CA LEU A 333 -11.62 -15.09 -6.38
C LEU A 333 -10.46 -15.60 -7.23
N LEU A 334 -10.17 -16.90 -7.18
CA LEU A 334 -9.13 -17.51 -8.02
C LEU A 334 -9.47 -17.33 -9.51
N LEU A 335 -10.70 -17.62 -9.92
CA LEU A 335 -11.18 -17.41 -11.29
C LEU A 335 -11.08 -15.94 -11.70
N HIS A 336 -11.42 -15.01 -10.80
CA HIS A 336 -11.29 -13.58 -11.03
C HIS A 336 -9.83 -13.17 -11.30
N LEU A 337 -8.89 -13.65 -10.47
CA LEU A 337 -7.46 -13.37 -10.63
C LEU A 337 -6.91 -14.01 -11.91
N LEU A 338 -7.31 -15.24 -12.26
CA LEU A 338 -6.93 -15.86 -13.51
C LEU A 338 -7.43 -15.06 -14.72
N GLY A 339 -8.69 -14.61 -14.70
CA GLY A 339 -9.24 -13.79 -15.77
C GLY A 339 -8.53 -12.43 -15.95
N GLN A 340 -7.91 -11.90 -14.89
CA GLN A 340 -7.08 -10.68 -14.99
C GLN A 340 -5.70 -10.94 -15.63
N ASN A 341 -5.23 -12.18 -15.60
CA ASN A 341 -3.89 -12.57 -16.08
C ASN A 341 -3.91 -13.27 -17.43
N MET A 342 -5.04 -13.84 -17.83
CA MET A 342 -5.20 -14.58 -19.09
C MET A 342 -5.84 -13.71 -20.16
N ASN A 343 -5.60 -14.07 -21.43
CA ASN A 343 -6.36 -13.49 -22.55
C ASN A 343 -7.85 -13.87 -22.40
N ILE A 344 -8.75 -12.92 -22.66
CA ILE A 344 -10.20 -13.10 -22.55
C ILE A 344 -10.71 -14.31 -23.34
N MET A 345 -10.14 -14.61 -24.51
CA MET A 345 -10.54 -15.77 -25.32
C MET A 345 -10.13 -17.09 -24.66
N ALA A 346 -8.91 -17.17 -24.11
CA ALA A 346 -8.41 -18.36 -23.42
C ALA A 346 -9.14 -18.58 -22.10
N PHE A 347 -9.43 -17.49 -21.37
CA PHE A 347 -10.21 -17.55 -20.14
C PHE A 347 -11.65 -18.03 -20.39
N ASN A 348 -12.30 -17.57 -21.46
CA ASN A 348 -13.65 -18.03 -21.81
C ASN A 348 -13.66 -19.51 -22.22
N GLU A 349 -12.71 -19.99 -23.01
CA GLU A 349 -12.59 -21.42 -23.36
C GLU A 349 -12.40 -22.28 -22.10
N MET A 350 -11.54 -21.85 -21.17
CA MET A 350 -11.34 -22.51 -19.88
C MET A 350 -12.63 -22.54 -19.06
N LEU A 351 -13.38 -21.44 -18.98
CA LEU A 351 -14.64 -21.38 -18.26
C LEU A 351 -15.74 -22.24 -18.89
N GLU A 352 -15.81 -22.32 -20.23
CA GLU A 352 -16.75 -23.20 -20.94
C GLU A 352 -16.44 -24.67 -20.61
N GLU A 353 -15.17 -25.05 -20.68
CA GLU A 353 -14.71 -26.41 -20.37
C GLU A 353 -14.95 -26.77 -18.88
N LEU A 354 -14.70 -25.83 -17.97
CA LEU A 354 -15.02 -25.98 -16.54
C LEU A 354 -16.52 -26.18 -16.32
N CYS A 355 -17.36 -25.35 -16.95
CA CYS A 355 -18.82 -25.48 -16.86
C CYS A 355 -19.30 -26.85 -17.37
N ARG A 356 -18.75 -27.31 -18.50
CA ARG A 356 -19.05 -28.60 -19.10
C ARG A 356 -18.75 -29.74 -18.13
N ARG A 357 -17.54 -29.80 -17.57
CA ARG A 357 -17.15 -30.86 -16.61
C ARG A 357 -17.97 -30.82 -15.31
N LEU A 358 -18.27 -29.63 -14.79
CA LEU A 358 -19.12 -29.47 -13.60
C LEU A 358 -20.58 -29.90 -13.84
N GLN A 359 -21.09 -29.83 -15.07
CA GLN A 359 -22.42 -30.35 -15.43
C GLN A 359 -22.40 -31.89 -15.50
N PHE A 360 -21.43 -32.48 -16.20
CA PHE A 360 -21.30 -33.94 -16.33
C PHE A 360 -21.07 -34.65 -14.99
N GLY A 361 -20.26 -34.07 -14.08
CA GLY A 361 -20.08 -34.63 -12.73
C GLY A 361 -21.36 -34.61 -11.88
N SER A 362 -22.32 -33.73 -12.19
CA SER A 362 -23.62 -33.65 -11.50
C SER A 362 -24.58 -34.76 -11.93
N SER A 363 -24.55 -35.13 -13.21
CA SER A 363 -25.40 -36.20 -13.76
C SER A 363 -24.98 -37.59 -13.29
N SER A 364 -23.73 -37.79 -12.92
CA SER A 364 -23.22 -39.06 -12.38
C SER A 364 -23.62 -39.32 -10.91
N GLY A 365 -24.11 -38.29 -10.21
CA GLY A 365 -24.54 -38.37 -8.80
C GLY A 365 -26.04 -38.64 -8.60
N ALA A 366 -26.80 -38.82 -9.68
CA ALA A 366 -28.25 -39.03 -9.62
C ALA A 366 -28.68 -40.17 -10.55
N SER A 367 -28.17 -41.39 -10.33
CA SER A 367 -28.72 -42.65 -10.86
C SER A 367 -28.06 -43.85 -10.13
N PRO A 368 -28.76 -44.61 -9.27
CA PRO A 368 -28.21 -45.82 -8.69
C PRO A 368 -28.44 -47.02 -9.64
N THR A 369 -27.96 -46.98 -10.88
CA THR A 369 -27.92 -48.17 -11.76
C THR A 369 -26.96 -47.97 -12.93
N SER A 370 -25.66 -48.11 -12.68
CA SER A 370 -24.71 -48.69 -13.63
C SER A 370 -23.35 -48.87 -12.96
N VAL A 371 -23.20 -50.00 -12.26
CA VAL A 371 -21.87 -50.53 -11.95
C VAL A 371 -21.19 -50.82 -13.30
N PRO A 372 -19.99 -50.31 -13.59
CA PRO A 372 -19.26 -50.77 -14.77
C PRO A 372 -18.80 -52.21 -14.49
N SER A 373 -19.38 -53.15 -15.21
CA SER A 373 -18.94 -54.55 -15.21
C SER A 373 -17.46 -54.61 -15.58
N ALA A 374 -16.69 -55.37 -14.80
CA ALA A 374 -15.28 -55.63 -15.06
C ALA A 374 -15.07 -56.22 -16.48
N PRO A 375 -13.98 -55.89 -17.18
CA PRO A 375 -13.70 -56.46 -18.50
C PRO A 375 -13.43 -57.96 -18.39
N SER A 376 -13.97 -58.73 -19.35
CA SER A 376 -13.73 -60.17 -19.51
C SER A 376 -12.24 -60.45 -19.73
N THR A 377 -11.68 -61.42 -19.01
CA THR A 377 -10.26 -61.81 -18.99
C THR A 377 -9.77 -62.53 -20.26
N LEU A 378 -10.52 -62.44 -21.36
CA LEU A 378 -10.24 -63.18 -22.61
C LEU A 378 -9.45 -62.39 -23.66
N GLU A 379 -9.17 -61.11 -23.42
CA GLU A 379 -8.29 -60.29 -24.27
C GLU A 379 -7.16 -59.68 -23.45
N MET A 380 -6.21 -60.51 -23.05
CA MET A 380 -4.88 -60.05 -22.61
C MET A 380 -3.82 -60.80 -23.41
N SER A 381 -3.34 -60.18 -24.49
CA SER A 381 -2.04 -60.51 -25.06
C SER A 381 -0.94 -59.99 -24.11
N PRO A 382 0.09 -60.78 -23.76
CA PRO A 382 1.14 -60.33 -22.84
C PRO A 382 1.97 -59.19 -23.44
N MET A 383 2.15 -58.14 -22.65
CA MET A 383 2.87 -56.91 -22.98
C MET A 383 4.34 -56.99 -22.51
N TYR A 384 5.04 -58.10 -22.81
CA TYR A 384 6.48 -58.23 -22.54
C TYR A 384 7.20 -58.81 -23.76
N PRO A 385 8.35 -58.26 -24.18
CA PRO A 385 9.16 -58.84 -25.24
C PRO A 385 9.77 -60.17 -24.78
N GLU A 386 9.79 -61.17 -25.66
CA GLU A 386 10.48 -62.44 -25.43
C GLU A 386 11.97 -62.19 -25.21
N ILE A 387 12.49 -62.68 -24.08
CA ILE A 387 13.91 -62.61 -23.75
C ILE A 387 14.62 -63.71 -24.54
N GLU A 388 15.40 -63.32 -25.56
CA GLU A 388 16.29 -64.24 -26.25
C GLU A 388 17.38 -64.78 -25.31
N LYS A 389 17.65 -66.07 -25.45
CA LYS A 389 18.56 -66.88 -24.64
C LYS A 389 19.96 -66.26 -24.51
N TYR A 390 20.44 -66.15 -23.28
CA TYR A 390 21.86 -65.97 -22.98
C TYR A 390 22.65 -67.23 -23.36
N ALA A 391 23.57 -67.10 -24.31
CA ALA A 391 24.68 -68.04 -24.45
C ALA A 391 25.71 -67.74 -23.35
N LYS A 392 25.99 -68.75 -22.54
CA LYS A 392 27.19 -68.82 -21.69
C LYS A 392 28.40 -68.76 -22.62
N ASP A 393 29.42 -68.01 -22.23
CA ASP A 393 30.78 -68.55 -22.17
C ASP A 393 31.63 -67.76 -21.16
N THR A 394 32.12 -68.54 -20.20
CA THR A 394 33.22 -68.30 -19.27
C THR A 394 34.58 -68.35 -19.98
N GLU A 395 35.65 -67.96 -19.27
CA GLU A 395 37.10 -68.06 -19.58
C GLU A 395 37.69 -66.78 -20.20
N ILE A 396 38.72 -66.09 -19.66
CA ILE A 396 39.70 -66.27 -18.56
C ILE A 396 40.03 -64.87 -18.02
#